data_AF-A0A816QQU3-F1
#
_entry.id   AF-A0A816QQU3-F1
#
_cell.length_a   1.000
_cell.length_b   1.000
_cell.length_c   1.000
_cell.angle_alpha   90.00
_cell.angle_beta   90.00
_cell.angle_gamma   90.00
#
_symmetry.space_group_name_H-M   'P 1'
#
loop_
_entity.id
_entity.type
_entity.pdbx_description
1 polymer ?
#
loop_
_entity_poly.entity_id
_entity_poly.type
_entity_poly.pdbx_seq_one_letter_code
_entity_poly.pdbx_strand_id
1 'polypeptide(L)'
;MTLENNDETQIQQLINDWTSALCVKDIDRMMVETRDMIINVSGDTAFAHWVSRFTGMPKDHPAGQTWMRATVGYKRQNGRWFIAHEHVSFPLNPETSQIVLTPDI
;
A
#
# COMPACT_ATOMS: atom_id res chain seq x y z
N MET A 1 -23.43 -15.14 12.91
CA MET A 1 -22.29 -15.92 12.35
C MET A 1 -21.74 -15.07 11.21
N THR A 2 -20.56 -14.52 11.42
CA THR A 2 -20.02 -13.29 10.79
C THR A 2 -19.47 -13.53 9.38
N LEU A 3 -20.12 -12.94 8.38
CA LEU A 3 -19.65 -12.91 6.98
C LEU A 3 -18.55 -11.85 6.75
N GLU A 4 -18.35 -10.92 7.69
CA GLU A 4 -17.39 -9.83 7.56
C GLU A 4 -15.92 -10.27 7.53
N ASN A 5 -15.60 -11.49 7.99
CA ASN A 5 -14.21 -11.91 8.20
C ASN A 5 -13.52 -12.52 6.97
N ASN A 6 -14.25 -12.88 5.91
CA ASN A 6 -13.66 -13.58 4.74
C ASN A 6 -13.23 -12.61 3.64
N ASP A 7 -14.05 -11.60 3.34
CA ASP A 7 -13.73 -10.62 2.30
C ASP A 7 -12.55 -9.72 2.71
N GLU A 8 -12.52 -9.24 3.95
CA GLU A 8 -11.39 -8.45 4.47
C GLU A 8 -10.09 -9.26 4.42
N THR A 9 -10.11 -10.51 4.90
CA THR A 9 -8.94 -11.40 4.86
C THR A 9 -8.44 -11.62 3.43
N GLN A 10 -9.33 -11.79 2.45
CA GLN A 10 -8.93 -11.95 1.05
C GLN A 10 -8.33 -10.66 0.46
N ILE A 11 -8.88 -9.50 0.82
CA ILE A 11 -8.33 -8.20 0.38
C ILE A 11 -6.98 -7.95 1.03
N GLN A 12 -6.83 -8.24 2.33
CA GLN A 12 -5.54 -8.20 3.02
C GLN A 12 -4.53 -9.13 2.34
N GLN A 13 -4.93 -10.34 1.94
CA GLN A 13 -4.06 -11.23 1.19
C GLN A 13 -3.65 -10.65 -0.16
N LEU A 14 -4.57 -10.03 -0.92
CA LEU A 14 -4.23 -9.37 -2.18
C LEU A 14 -3.30 -8.16 -1.99
N ILE A 15 -3.49 -7.37 -0.92
CA ILE A 15 -2.57 -6.29 -0.55
C ILE A 15 -1.19 -6.86 -0.24
N ASN A 16 -1.14 -7.96 0.51
CA ASN A 16 0.11 -8.62 0.88
C ASN A 16 0.79 -9.23 -0.34
N ASP A 17 0.05 -9.87 -1.23
CA ASP A 17 0.54 -10.47 -2.47
C ASP A 17 1.03 -9.39 -3.44
N TRP A 18 0.33 -8.27 -3.52
CA TRP A 18 0.74 -7.11 -4.32
C TRP A 18 1.99 -6.44 -3.75
N THR A 19 2.02 -6.21 -2.43
CA THR A 19 3.20 -5.68 -1.73
C THR A 19 4.38 -6.62 -1.93
N SER A 20 4.14 -7.92 -1.84
CA SER A 20 5.15 -8.95 -2.13
C SER A 20 5.59 -8.91 -3.58
N ALA A 21 4.67 -8.79 -4.56
CA ALA A 21 4.97 -8.70 -5.99
C ALA A 21 5.80 -7.46 -6.36
N LEU A 22 5.54 -6.32 -5.71
CA LEU A 22 6.38 -5.13 -5.78
C LEU A 22 7.80 -5.45 -5.27
N CYS A 23 7.90 -6.23 -4.18
CA CYS A 23 9.18 -6.72 -3.67
C CYS A 23 9.86 -7.77 -4.58
N VAL A 24 9.12 -8.57 -5.38
CA VAL A 24 9.70 -9.61 -6.26
C VAL A 24 10.15 -9.10 -7.65
N LYS A 25 10.15 -7.78 -7.92
CA LYS A 25 11.01 -7.18 -8.97
C LYS A 25 12.19 -6.39 -8.40
N ASP A 26 12.69 -6.92 -7.29
CA ASP A 26 14.01 -6.84 -6.64
C ASP A 26 14.79 -5.51 -6.73
N ILE A 27 14.51 -4.64 -5.75
CA ILE A 27 15.48 -3.69 -5.18
C ILE A 27 15.91 -4.31 -3.84
N ASP A 28 16.96 -5.14 -3.89
CA ASP A 28 17.34 -6.17 -2.91
C ASP A 28 16.94 -5.91 -1.43
N ARG A 29 15.79 -6.48 -1.03
CA ARG A 29 15.25 -6.54 0.35
C ARG A 29 14.68 -5.26 0.96
N MET A 30 14.00 -4.43 0.17
CA MET A 30 13.06 -3.46 0.75
C MET A 30 11.95 -4.18 1.52
N MET A 31 12.09 -4.23 2.84
CA MET A 31 10.99 -4.50 3.77
C MET A 31 10.09 -3.25 3.79
N VAL A 32 8.78 -3.37 3.89
CA VAL A 32 7.89 -2.19 3.96
C VAL A 32 7.21 -2.16 5.32
N GLU A 33 7.39 -1.07 6.06
CA GLU A 33 6.56 -0.79 7.22
C GLU A 33 5.27 -0.14 6.73
N THR A 34 4.13 -0.66 7.16
CA THR A 34 2.79 -0.13 6.87
C THR A 34 2.16 0.44 8.14
N ARG A 35 1.42 1.54 8.00
CA ARG A 35 0.61 2.13 9.08
C ARG A 35 -0.73 2.59 8.55
N ASP A 36 -1.68 2.73 9.47
CA ASP A 36 -3.00 3.35 9.23
C ASP A 36 -3.76 2.73 8.05
N MET A 37 -3.68 1.41 7.94
CA MET A 37 -4.40 0.68 6.89
C MET A 37 -5.89 0.66 7.20
N ILE A 38 -6.68 1.13 6.24
CA ILE A 38 -8.13 1.11 6.29
C ILE A 38 -8.65 0.42 5.03
N ILE A 39 -9.57 -0.53 5.22
CA ILE A 39 -10.23 -1.26 4.16
C ILE A 39 -11.74 -1.05 4.29
N ASN A 40 -12.38 -0.62 3.21
CA ASN A 40 -13.83 -0.46 3.12
C ASN A 40 -14.35 -1.36 2.00
N VAL A 41 -15.31 -2.24 2.32
CA VAL A 41 -15.91 -3.19 1.39
C VAL A 41 -17.38 -2.86 1.21
N SER A 42 -17.86 -2.81 -0.04
CA SER A 42 -19.27 -2.64 -0.36
C SER A 42 -19.65 -3.41 -1.62
N GLY A 43 -20.48 -4.44 -1.46
CA GLY A 43 -20.91 -5.30 -2.56
C GLY A 43 -19.73 -5.98 -3.25
N ASP A 44 -19.59 -5.75 -4.56
CA ASP A 44 -18.50 -6.28 -5.39
C ASP A 44 -17.35 -5.27 -5.61
N THR A 45 -17.28 -4.24 -4.75
CA THR A 45 -16.21 -3.24 -4.76
C THR A 45 -15.56 -3.10 -3.39
N ALA A 46 -14.28 -2.81 -3.37
CA ALA A 46 -13.59 -2.45 -2.14
C ALA A 46 -12.55 -1.35 -2.42
N PHE A 47 -12.20 -0.62 -1.37
CA PHE A 47 -11.18 0.40 -1.38
C PHE A 47 -10.30 0.25 -0.15
N ALA A 48 -8.99 0.23 -0.36
CA ALA A 48 -8.01 0.22 0.71
C ALA A 48 -7.05 1.39 0.56
N HIS A 49 -6.65 1.98 1.68
CA HIS A 49 -5.56 2.94 1.70
C HIS A 49 -4.71 2.76 2.94
N TRP A 50 -3.43 3.09 2.82
CA TRP A 50 -2.46 3.04 3.92
C TRP A 50 -1.28 3.96 3.63
N VAL A 51 -0.46 4.20 4.65
CA VAL A 51 0.87 4.78 4.48
C VAL A 51 1.93 3.70 4.63
N SER A 52 2.99 3.82 3.84
CA SER A 52 4.08 2.85 3.86
C SER A 52 5.44 3.50 3.69
N ARG A 53 6.47 2.95 4.33
CA ARG A 53 7.85 3.35 4.08
C ARG A 53 8.73 2.15 3.84
N PHE A 54 9.78 2.33 3.06
CA PHE A 54 10.79 1.31 2.88
C PHE A 54 11.65 1.19 4.14
N THR A 55 12.02 -0.03 4.47
CA THR A 55 12.88 -0.42 5.60
C THR A 55 13.94 -1.38 5.07
N GLY A 56 15.05 -1.51 5.80
CA GLY A 56 16.22 -2.28 5.33
C GLY A 56 17.14 -1.54 4.35
N MET A 57 16.89 -0.25 4.09
CA MET A 57 17.77 0.58 3.28
C MET A 57 19.07 0.93 4.03
N PRO A 58 20.17 1.27 3.30
CA PRO A 58 21.36 1.85 3.92
C PRO A 58 21.00 3.04 4.80
N LYS A 59 21.78 3.25 5.87
CA LYS A 59 21.63 4.41 6.74
C LYS A 59 21.61 5.69 5.89
N ASP A 60 20.64 6.55 6.16
CA ASP A 60 20.43 7.84 5.51
C ASP A 60 19.97 7.81 4.04
N HIS A 61 19.58 6.64 3.51
CA HIS A 61 19.01 6.57 2.16
C HIS A 61 17.62 7.27 2.09
N PRO A 62 17.38 8.22 1.16
CA PRO A 62 16.13 8.98 1.09
C PRO A 62 14.86 8.13 1.01
N ALA A 63 14.91 7.00 0.29
CA ALA A 63 13.78 6.07 0.19
C ALA A 63 13.39 5.43 1.54
N GLY A 64 14.34 5.24 2.47
CA GLY A 64 14.05 4.71 3.81
C GLY A 64 13.58 5.78 4.81
N GLN A 65 13.71 7.06 4.44
CA GLN A 65 13.26 8.17 5.26
C GLN A 65 11.81 8.55 4.92
N THR A 66 11.40 8.41 3.66
CA THR A 66 10.11 8.90 3.15
C THR A 66 8.93 7.96 3.37
N TRP A 67 7.78 8.52 3.74
CA TRP A 67 6.49 7.83 3.70
C TRP A 67 5.76 8.03 2.36
N MET A 68 5.25 6.93 1.83
CA MET A 68 4.39 6.84 0.65
C MET A 68 2.94 6.69 1.08
N ARG A 69 2.02 7.15 0.23
CA ARG A 69 0.59 6.86 0.35
C ARG A 69 0.20 5.88 -0.74
N ALA A 70 -0.47 4.80 -0.36
CA ALA A 70 -1.02 3.82 -1.26
C ALA A 70 -2.55 3.86 -1.21
N THR A 71 -3.16 3.67 -2.36
CA THR A 71 -4.62 3.59 -2.52
C THR A 71 -4.92 2.54 -3.57
N VAL A 72 -5.72 1.54 -3.22
CA VAL A 72 -6.03 0.41 -4.10
C VAL A 72 -7.54 0.19 -4.13
N GLY A 73 -8.09 0.20 -5.34
CA GLY A 73 -9.47 -0.15 -5.62
C GLY A 73 -9.57 -1.58 -6.12
N TYR A 74 -10.52 -2.33 -5.59
CA TYR A 74 -10.76 -3.74 -5.93
C TYR A 74 -12.13 -3.93 -6.54
N LYS A 75 -12.24 -4.95 -7.39
CA LYS A 75 -13.51 -5.44 -7.94
C LYS A 75 -13.61 -6.95 -7.76
N ARG A 76 -14.76 -7.45 -7.31
CA ARG A 76 -15.07 -8.87 -7.24
C ARG A 76 -15.67 -9.35 -8.56
N GLN A 77 -15.17 -10.46 -9.09
CA GLN A 77 -15.71 -11.14 -10.28
C GLN A 77 -15.69 -12.64 -10.03
N ASN A 78 -16.82 -13.32 -10.24
CA ASN A 78 -16.97 -14.77 -10.01
C ASN A 78 -16.47 -15.21 -8.62
N GLY A 79 -16.82 -14.44 -7.58
CA GLY A 79 -16.43 -14.71 -6.20
C GLY A 79 -14.95 -14.47 -5.86
N ARG A 80 -14.18 -13.86 -6.77
CA ARG A 80 -12.75 -13.55 -6.56
C ARG A 80 -12.50 -12.05 -6.66
N TRP A 81 -11.71 -11.52 -5.74
CA TRP A 81 -11.28 -10.12 -5.76
C TRP A 81 -10.10 -9.91 -6.71
N PHE A 82 -10.09 -8.77 -7.39
CA PHE A 82 -9.04 -8.33 -8.31
C PHE A 82 -8.71 -6.86 -8.04
N ILE A 83 -7.45 -6.47 -8.20
CA ILE A 83 -7.06 -5.06 -8.24
C ILE A 83 -7.63 -4.45 -9.53
N ALA A 84 -8.51 -3.47 -9.37
CA ALA A 84 -9.09 -2.72 -10.47
C ALA A 84 -8.30 -1.43 -10.73
N HIS A 85 -7.77 -0.82 -9.68
CA HIS A 85 -6.95 0.39 -9.75
C HIS A 85 -5.97 0.45 -8.59
N GLU A 86 -4.82 1.06 -8.83
CA GLU A 86 -3.80 1.28 -7.83
C GLU A 86 -3.16 2.65 -8.06
N HIS A 87 -2.91 3.36 -6.97
CA HIS A 87 -2.23 4.64 -6.93
C HIS A 87 -1.22 4.64 -5.78
N VAL A 88 0.03 4.94 -6.09
CA VAL A 88 1.09 5.20 -5.11
C VAL A 88 1.66 6.59 -5.34
N SER A 89 1.86 7.35 -4.26
CA SER A 89 2.40 8.71 -4.35
C SER A 89 3.34 9.05 -3.20
N PHE A 90 4.23 10.01 -3.48
CA PHE A 90 5.13 10.62 -2.50
C PHE A 90 4.70 12.07 -2.23
N PRO A 91 4.84 12.57 -1.00
CA PRO A 91 4.69 13.99 -0.72
C PRO A 91 5.83 14.79 -1.35
N LEU A 92 5.51 15.96 -1.91
CA LEU A 92 6.44 16.83 -2.64
C LEU A 92 6.37 18.24 -2.05
N ASN A 93 7.49 18.94 -1.97
CA ASN A 93 7.53 20.38 -1.75
C ASN A 93 7.35 21.09 -3.10
N PRO A 94 6.27 21.86 -3.31
CA PRO A 94 6.01 22.50 -4.59
C PRO A 94 6.99 23.63 -4.95
N GLU A 95 7.63 24.28 -3.97
CA GLU A 95 8.60 25.35 -4.22
C GLU A 95 9.93 24.81 -4.74
N THR A 96 10.36 23.66 -4.22
CA THR A 96 11.66 23.06 -4.58
C THR A 96 11.55 21.90 -5.55
N SER A 97 10.33 21.39 -5.79
CA SER A 97 10.07 20.17 -6.56
C SER A 97 10.77 18.91 -5.99
N GLN A 98 11.09 18.91 -4.70
CA GLN A 98 11.76 17.80 -4.02
C GLN A 98 10.78 16.96 -3.20
N ILE A 99 11.09 15.68 -3.03
CA ILE A 99 10.35 14.76 -2.16
C ILE A 99 10.56 15.16 -0.69
N VAL A 100 9.47 15.17 0.09
CA VAL A 100 9.53 15.41 1.54
C VAL A 100 9.93 14.11 2.23
N LEU A 101 11.14 14.08 2.79
CA LEU A 101 11.70 12.86 3.40
C LEU A 101 11.09 12.55 4.77
N THR A 102 10.75 13.54 5.57
CA THR A 102 10.10 13.32 6.88
C THR A 102 8.81 14.12 6.93
N PRO A 103 7.69 13.56 6.48
CA PRO A 103 6.41 14.15 6.80
C PRO A 103 6.16 13.95 8.30
N ASP A 104 5.72 15.01 8.99
CA ASP A 104 5.13 14.89 10.32
C ASP A 104 3.81 14.11 10.16
N ILE A 105 3.85 12.79 10.36
CA ILE A 105 2.70 11.87 10.34
C ILE A 105 2.65 11.11 11.65
#